data_AF-A0A6J7KH20-F1
#
_entry.id   AF-A0A6J7KH20-F1
#
_cell.length_a   1.000
_cell.length_b   1.000
_cell.length_c   1.000
_cell.angle_alpha   90.00
_cell.angle_beta   90.00
_cell.angle_gamma   90.00
#
_symmetry.space_group_name_H-M   'P 1'
#
loop_
_entity.id
_entity.type
_entity.pdbx_description
1 polymer ?
#
loop_
_entity_poly.entity_id
_entity_poly.type
_entity_poly.pdbx_seq_one_letter_code
_entity_poly.pdbx_strand_id
1 'polypeptide(L)'
;MIAENSRAFLSVVIPSLNQGRFIEGALDSVLAQESDAIAVEVLVVDGRSRDSTREIVSTRAESDNRIALLDASGAGPAAAINQGLAASEGEYIAWLSADDRYASGAIARAVTHLREHASALLVYGQADIIDESGVVTGTYPTLPPGELFNSWHGGCGISQPTVLMRRSVLEDLGYLDENLRTCFDFEYWLRLGAVGAQRVGFIDALQAFVTDQPERITRTLRCTVALESIEVLHRHGFRTDQHWLKTALIDEASAYPQALTKTALVERINFLRSAAATYLQRVEAEEFREWSELYLSAKAPVDGVWLSRDLDGWFDGDLEIRWSKRAEGSALLLLFDCAYLRPPIKVRISTGGKASQDLTIDKVPFGVHLVLDSQNGSRATLGVTQARPPLVEMLTETRAISLHLANARFTRRRRFASALTRSGQYARLKAGS
;
A
#
# COMPACT_ATOMS: atom_id res chain seq x y z
N MET A 1 1.68 28.62 36.68
CA MET A 1 1.80 29.24 35.34
C MET A 1 2.88 28.48 34.60
N ILE A 2 2.50 27.53 33.75
CA ILE A 2 3.44 26.92 32.80
C ILE A 2 3.58 27.96 31.67
N ALA A 3 4.80 28.30 31.29
CA ALA A 3 5.05 29.31 30.28
C ALA A 3 4.39 28.89 28.94
N GLU A 4 3.26 29.51 28.59
CA GLU A 4 2.54 29.32 27.32
C GLU A 4 3.30 29.86 26.09
N ASN A 5 4.60 30.17 26.22
CA ASN A 5 5.30 31.04 25.28
C ASN A 5 6.54 30.43 24.61
N SER A 6 6.72 29.10 24.64
CA SER A 6 7.74 28.45 23.81
C SER A 6 7.13 28.01 22.46
N ARG A 7 7.66 28.58 21.38
CA ARG A 7 7.45 28.12 20.01
C ARG A 7 7.77 26.63 19.94
N ALA A 8 6.84 25.80 19.45
CA ALA A 8 7.06 24.37 19.32
C ALA A 8 8.19 24.11 18.32
N PHE A 9 9.16 23.27 18.67
CA PHE A 9 10.23 22.92 17.75
C PHE A 9 9.99 21.52 17.17
N LEU A 10 9.80 21.45 15.85
CA LEU A 10 9.59 20.23 15.10
C LEU A 10 10.84 19.88 14.30
N SER A 11 11.29 18.64 14.42
CA SER A 11 12.21 18.02 13.47
C SER A 11 11.50 17.05 12.54
N VAL A 12 11.67 17.22 11.24
CA VAL A 12 11.18 16.26 10.24
C VAL A 12 12.37 15.58 9.57
N VAL A 13 12.41 14.26 9.66
CA VAL A 13 13.41 13.43 8.98
C VAL A 13 12.86 12.95 7.64
N ILE A 14 13.59 13.14 6.55
CA ILE A 14 13.22 12.66 5.23
C ILE A 14 14.27 11.65 4.76
N PRO A 15 14.03 10.33 4.87
CA PRO A 15 14.89 9.34 4.23
C PRO A 15 14.70 9.43 2.71
N SER A 16 15.80 9.53 1.97
CA SER A 16 15.75 9.72 0.52
C SER A 16 16.74 8.83 -0.22
N LEU A 17 16.29 8.22 -1.32
CA LEU A 17 17.13 7.48 -2.27
C LEU A 17 16.54 7.57 -3.68
N ASN A 18 17.18 8.33 -4.55
CA ASN A 18 16.76 8.59 -5.92
C ASN A 18 15.34 9.15 -6.03
N GLN A 19 15.04 10.19 -5.24
CA GLN A 19 13.72 10.83 -5.15
C GLN A 19 13.74 12.26 -5.69
N GLY A 20 14.64 12.58 -6.63
CA GLY A 20 14.83 13.93 -7.14
C GLY A 20 13.57 14.51 -7.79
N ARG A 21 12.69 13.63 -8.30
CA ARG A 21 11.38 14.00 -8.84
C ARG A 21 10.40 14.52 -7.79
N PHE A 22 10.49 14.08 -6.54
CA PHE A 22 9.48 14.34 -5.52
C PHE A 22 9.97 15.18 -4.34
N ILE A 23 11.28 15.17 -4.06
CA ILE A 23 11.87 15.75 -2.85
C ILE A 23 11.55 17.24 -2.66
N GLU A 24 11.44 18.03 -3.74
CA GLU A 24 11.04 19.44 -3.63
C GLU A 24 9.64 19.59 -3.03
N GLY A 25 8.67 18.79 -3.47
CA GLY A 25 7.31 18.83 -2.96
C GLY A 25 7.22 18.41 -1.50
N ALA A 26 8.03 17.43 -1.08
CA ALA A 26 8.13 17.04 0.32
C ALA A 26 8.70 18.19 1.17
N LEU A 27 9.85 18.77 0.77
CA LEU A 27 10.47 19.92 1.43
C LEU A 27 9.51 21.11 1.55
N ASP A 28 8.88 21.51 0.45
CA ASP A 28 7.93 22.63 0.44
C ASP A 28 6.76 22.38 1.40
N SER A 29 6.24 21.15 1.44
CA SER A 29 5.12 20.79 2.34
C SER A 29 5.49 20.86 3.82
N VAL A 30 6.76 20.57 4.16
CA VAL A 30 7.29 20.62 5.52
C VAL A 30 7.57 22.07 5.93
N LEU A 31 8.27 22.84 5.09
CA LEU A 31 8.58 24.24 5.39
C LEU A 31 7.32 25.10 5.50
N ALA A 32 6.26 24.76 4.76
CA ALA A 32 4.96 25.42 4.85
C ALA A 32 4.21 25.19 6.17
N GLN A 33 4.69 24.28 7.04
CA GLN A 33 4.14 24.08 8.39
C GLN A 33 4.67 25.09 9.41
N GLU A 34 5.72 25.83 9.07
CA GLU A 34 6.27 26.87 9.92
C GLU A 34 5.26 27.99 10.20
N SER A 35 5.21 28.44 11.45
CA SER A 35 4.40 29.56 11.90
C SER A 35 5.02 30.23 13.13
N ASP A 36 4.41 31.31 13.65
CA ASP A 36 4.84 31.93 14.90
C ASP A 36 4.84 30.94 16.08
N ALA A 37 3.94 29.96 16.05
CA ALA A 37 3.81 28.93 17.07
C ALA A 37 4.69 27.69 16.83
N ILE A 38 5.24 27.51 15.62
CA ILE A 38 5.99 26.30 15.22
C ILE A 38 7.26 26.68 14.46
N ALA A 39 8.42 26.27 14.97
CA ALA A 39 9.68 26.26 14.25
C ALA A 39 9.91 24.87 13.66
N VAL A 40 10.52 24.82 12.47
CA VAL A 40 10.76 23.56 11.75
C VAL A 40 12.24 23.45 11.39
N GLU A 41 12.81 22.27 11.59
CA GLU A 41 14.01 21.81 10.92
C GLU A 41 13.71 20.56 10.07
N VAL A 42 14.47 20.38 9.00
CA VAL A 42 14.33 19.26 8.07
C VAL A 42 15.67 18.59 7.87
N LEU A 43 15.76 17.32 8.25
CA LEU A 43 16.96 16.51 8.06
C LEU A 43 16.72 15.52 6.93
N VAL A 44 17.26 15.80 5.76
CA VAL A 44 17.23 14.86 4.63
C VAL A 44 18.40 13.89 4.77
N VAL A 45 18.11 12.61 4.95
CA VAL A 45 19.14 11.56 5.06
C VAL A 45 19.21 10.80 3.74
N ASP A 46 20.23 11.13 2.95
CA ASP A 46 20.38 10.63 1.57
C ASP A 46 21.16 9.31 1.54
N GLY A 47 20.53 8.28 0.98
CA GLY A 47 21.07 6.93 0.74
C GLY A 47 22.13 6.84 -0.36
N ARG A 48 22.82 7.95 -0.66
CA ARG A 48 23.75 8.12 -1.79
C ARG A 48 23.03 8.06 -3.14
N SER A 49 22.05 8.94 -3.30
CA SER A 49 21.30 9.09 -4.55
C SER A 49 22.23 9.40 -5.73
N ARG A 50 21.85 8.89 -6.90
CA ARG A 50 22.56 9.07 -8.19
C ARG A 50 21.80 9.94 -9.18
N ASP A 51 20.58 10.32 -8.84
CA ASP A 51 19.78 11.29 -9.58
C ASP A 51 20.01 12.72 -9.03
N SER A 52 19.12 13.65 -9.37
CA SER A 52 19.20 15.05 -8.95
C SER A 52 18.88 15.30 -7.47
N THR A 53 18.56 14.28 -6.66
CA THR A 53 18.14 14.45 -5.25
C THR A 53 19.14 15.30 -4.45
N ARG A 54 20.42 14.94 -4.50
CA ARG A 54 21.47 15.61 -3.69
C ARG A 54 21.72 17.05 -4.13
N GLU A 55 21.67 17.30 -5.43
CA GLU A 55 21.85 18.63 -6.01
C GLU A 55 20.71 19.56 -5.56
N ILE A 56 19.47 19.08 -5.66
CA ILE A 56 18.28 19.81 -5.22
C ILE A 56 18.38 20.13 -3.73
N VAL A 57 18.63 19.13 -2.87
CA VAL A 57 18.65 19.33 -1.42
C VAL A 57 19.80 20.26 -0.99
N SER A 58 20.99 20.10 -1.58
CA SER A 58 22.13 21.00 -1.29
C SER A 58 21.81 22.45 -1.64
N THR A 59 21.23 22.69 -2.82
CA THR A 59 20.84 24.05 -3.26
C THR A 59 19.80 24.66 -2.32
N ARG A 60 18.84 23.86 -1.84
CA ARG A 60 17.84 24.30 -0.87
C ARG A 60 18.48 24.60 0.50
N ALA A 61 19.42 23.77 0.97
CA ALA A 61 20.13 24.01 2.23
C ALA A 61 21.03 25.25 2.21
N GLU A 62 21.59 25.63 1.05
CA GLU A 62 22.34 26.89 0.90
C GLU A 62 21.46 28.14 1.06
N SER A 63 20.18 28.04 0.72
CA SER A 63 19.23 29.16 0.77
C SER A 63 18.32 29.16 1.99
N ASP A 64 18.18 28.03 2.68
CA ASP A 64 17.31 27.84 3.84
C ASP A 64 18.03 27.03 4.92
N ASN A 65 18.41 27.71 6.01
CA ASN A 65 19.18 27.13 7.11
C ASN A 65 18.40 26.10 7.94
N ARG A 66 17.10 25.92 7.68
CA ARG A 66 16.28 24.87 8.30
C ARG A 66 16.53 23.50 7.68
N ILE A 67 17.15 23.43 6.50
CA ILE A 67 17.40 22.17 5.79
C ILE A 67 18.84 21.71 6.01
N ALA A 68 19.00 20.46 6.44
CA ALA A 68 20.27 19.77 6.52
C ALA A 68 20.26 18.53 5.62
N LEU A 69 21.34 18.36 4.83
CA LEU A 69 21.60 17.13 4.08
C LEU A 69 22.61 16.27 4.85
N LEU A 70 22.21 15.05 5.19
CA LEU A 70 23.04 14.05 5.86
C LEU A 70 23.30 12.86 4.93
N ASP A 71 24.52 12.34 4.96
CA ASP A 71 24.85 11.08 4.29
C ASP A 71 24.41 9.89 5.12
N ALA A 72 23.62 8.99 4.55
CA ALA A 72 23.25 7.75 5.21
C ALA A 72 24.50 6.91 5.52
N SER A 73 24.62 6.53 6.80
CA SER A 73 25.69 5.66 7.31
C SER A 73 25.31 4.17 7.27
N GLY A 74 24.01 3.87 7.36
CA GLY A 74 23.43 2.53 7.31
C GLY A 74 22.70 2.22 6.00
N ALA A 75 22.19 1.00 5.90
CA ALA A 75 21.44 0.53 4.74
C ALA A 75 19.94 0.60 4.99
N GLY A 76 19.21 1.16 4.01
CA GLY A 76 17.74 1.17 4.03
C GLY A 76 17.11 2.34 4.79
N PRO A 77 15.79 2.51 4.64
CA PRO A 77 15.06 3.65 5.17
C PRO A 77 15.03 3.71 6.71
N ALA A 78 14.90 2.57 7.40
CA ALA A 78 14.86 2.53 8.87
C ALA A 78 16.15 3.10 9.50
N ALA A 79 17.31 2.69 9.00
CA ALA A 79 18.61 3.22 9.46
C ALA A 79 18.76 4.72 9.14
N ALA A 80 18.31 5.16 7.96
CA ALA A 80 18.31 6.58 7.60
C ALA A 80 17.39 7.41 8.52
N ILE A 81 16.19 6.92 8.82
CA ILE A 81 15.26 7.55 9.76
C ILE A 81 15.88 7.62 11.15
N ASN A 82 16.42 6.51 11.68
CA ASN A 82 17.06 6.47 12.99
C ASN A 82 18.23 7.45 13.10
N GLN A 83 19.08 7.52 12.07
CA GLN A 83 20.17 8.48 12.00
C GLN A 83 19.66 9.92 12.07
N GLY A 84 18.62 10.26 11.29
CA GLY A 84 18.03 11.59 11.32
C GLY A 84 17.37 11.90 12.66
N LEU A 85 16.64 10.95 13.25
CA LEU A 85 16.01 11.11 14.56
C LEU A 85 17.06 11.33 15.66
N ALA A 86 18.17 10.60 15.62
CA ALA A 86 19.28 10.77 16.55
C ALA A 86 19.99 12.13 16.40
N ALA A 87 20.05 12.68 15.19
CA ALA A 87 20.66 13.98 14.91
C ALA A 87 19.71 15.17 15.16
N SER A 88 18.43 14.91 15.44
CA SER A 88 17.39 15.94 15.50
C SER A 88 17.20 16.57 16.87
N GLU A 89 16.84 17.85 16.94
CA GLU A 89 16.84 18.66 18.17
C GLU A 89 15.45 19.10 18.68
N GLY A 90 14.40 18.89 17.89
CA GLY A 90 13.02 19.30 18.21
C GLY A 90 12.48 18.73 19.52
N GLU A 91 11.39 19.29 20.05
CA GLU A 91 10.61 18.59 21.08
C GLU A 91 9.59 17.62 20.45
N TYR A 92 9.17 17.91 19.21
CA TYR A 92 8.37 17.03 18.37
C TYR A 92 9.23 16.47 17.24
N ILE A 93 8.97 15.22 16.88
CA ILE A 93 9.62 14.51 15.77
C ILE A 93 8.59 13.85 14.88
N ALA A 94 8.91 13.83 13.59
CA ALA A 94 8.24 13.04 12.59
C ALA A 94 9.26 12.57 11.55
N TRP A 95 8.87 11.60 10.75
CA TRP A 95 9.54 11.33 9.49
C TRP A 95 8.52 11.38 8.35
N LEU A 96 8.98 11.72 7.15
CA LEU A 96 8.14 11.85 5.96
C LEU A 96 8.87 11.21 4.78
N SER A 97 8.22 10.31 4.05
CA SER A 97 8.78 9.78 2.80
C SER A 97 9.05 10.93 1.82
N ALA A 98 10.13 10.85 1.05
CA ALA A 98 10.49 11.91 0.11
C ALA A 98 9.48 12.14 -1.04
N ASP A 99 8.53 11.21 -1.22
CA ASP A 99 7.41 11.29 -2.16
C ASP A 99 6.08 11.72 -1.53
N ASP A 100 5.97 11.80 -0.21
CA ASP A 100 4.75 12.19 0.50
C ASP A 100 4.72 13.69 0.84
N ARG A 101 3.55 14.21 1.22
CA ARG A 101 3.36 15.63 1.55
C ARG A 101 2.43 15.84 2.74
N TYR A 102 2.73 16.83 3.59
CA TYR A 102 1.78 17.27 4.61
C TYR A 102 0.62 18.08 4.01
N ALA A 103 -0.56 17.93 4.61
CA ALA A 103 -1.69 18.81 4.37
C ALA A 103 -1.49 20.16 5.08
N SER A 104 -2.20 21.20 4.62
CA SER A 104 -2.11 22.53 5.24
C SER A 104 -2.56 22.50 6.71
N GLY A 105 -1.74 23.07 7.59
CA GLY A 105 -1.99 23.16 9.03
C GLY A 105 -1.96 21.82 9.78
N ALA A 106 -1.45 20.75 9.16
CA ALA A 106 -1.40 19.42 9.76
C ALA A 106 -0.61 19.43 11.08
N ILE A 107 0.60 19.97 11.06
CA ILE A 107 1.46 20.05 12.25
C ILE A 107 0.84 20.93 13.34
N ALA A 108 0.18 22.04 12.97
CA ALA A 108 -0.51 22.88 13.95
C ALA A 108 -1.62 22.13 14.70
N ARG A 109 -2.43 21.33 13.98
CA ARG A 109 -3.45 20.47 14.59
C ARG A 109 -2.80 19.41 15.51
N ALA A 110 -1.74 18.76 15.03
CA ALA A 110 -1.04 17.72 15.76
C ALA A 110 -0.35 18.22 17.04
N VAL A 111 0.36 19.35 16.97
CA VAL A 111 1.00 19.99 18.14
C VAL A 111 -0.05 20.43 19.15
N THR A 112 -1.16 21.05 18.69
CA THR A 112 -2.26 21.44 19.58
C THR A 112 -2.82 20.23 20.32
N HIS A 113 -3.11 19.15 19.60
CA HIS A 113 -3.61 17.91 20.18
C HIS A 113 -2.65 17.34 21.23
N LEU A 114 -1.36 17.24 20.92
CA LEU A 114 -0.37 16.73 21.87
C LEU A 114 -0.25 17.61 23.12
N ARG A 115 -0.31 18.94 22.97
CA ARG A 115 -0.27 19.89 24.10
C ARG A 115 -1.49 19.74 25.02
N GLU A 116 -2.67 19.54 24.46
CA GLU A 116 -3.91 19.31 25.22
C GLU A 116 -3.94 17.94 25.90
N HIS A 117 -3.21 16.96 25.37
CA HIS A 117 -3.17 15.58 25.85
C HIS A 117 -1.76 15.20 26.29
N ALA A 118 -1.34 15.68 27.47
CA ALA A 118 0.04 15.52 27.97
C ALA A 118 0.50 14.05 28.10
N SER A 119 -0.40 13.08 28.24
CA SER A 119 -0.07 11.64 28.27
C SER A 119 0.17 11.02 26.89
N ALA A 120 -0.26 11.68 25.81
CA ALA A 120 -0.09 11.19 24.46
C ALA A 120 1.37 11.28 24.01
N LEU A 121 1.91 10.15 23.55
CA LEU A 121 3.25 10.07 22.96
C LEU A 121 3.24 10.49 21.49
N LEU A 122 2.16 10.19 20.79
CA LEU A 122 1.99 10.51 19.39
C LEU A 122 0.53 10.78 19.06
N VAL A 123 0.33 11.39 17.90
CA VAL A 123 -0.98 11.62 17.29
C VAL A 123 -0.89 11.32 15.81
N TYR A 124 -1.95 10.75 15.25
CA TYR A 124 -2.08 10.52 13.81
C TYR A 124 -3.46 10.97 13.32
N GLY A 125 -3.65 10.99 12.00
CA GLY A 125 -4.94 11.37 11.43
C GLY A 125 -5.15 10.80 10.04
N GLN A 126 -6.11 11.38 9.32
CA GLN A 126 -6.52 10.91 8.00
C GLN A 126 -5.46 11.24 6.94
N ALA A 127 -5.36 10.39 5.92
CA ALA A 127 -4.54 10.63 4.74
C ALA A 127 -5.32 10.36 3.46
N ASP A 128 -4.99 11.09 2.40
CA ASP A 128 -5.45 10.78 1.04
C ASP A 128 -4.32 10.18 0.22
N ILE A 129 -4.66 9.34 -0.75
CA ILE A 129 -3.73 8.77 -1.72
C ILE A 129 -3.78 9.65 -2.96
N ILE A 130 -2.61 10.09 -3.44
CA ILE A 130 -2.45 10.89 -4.64
C ILE A 130 -1.65 10.14 -5.70
N ASP A 131 -1.94 10.41 -6.97
CA ASP A 131 -1.05 10.01 -8.06
C ASP A 131 0.17 10.94 -8.17
N GLU A 132 1.09 10.63 -9.07
CA GLU A 132 2.31 11.42 -9.28
C GLU A 132 2.05 12.86 -9.76
N SER A 133 0.82 13.19 -10.18
CA SER A 133 0.40 14.55 -10.55
C SER A 133 -0.25 15.32 -9.39
N GLY A 134 -0.44 14.66 -8.24
CA GLY A 134 -1.08 15.23 -7.05
C GLY A 134 -2.59 15.12 -7.05
N VAL A 135 -3.20 14.33 -7.96
CA VAL A 135 -4.65 14.11 -7.98
C VAL A 135 -5.01 13.04 -6.97
N VAL A 136 -5.99 13.31 -6.11
CA VAL A 136 -6.52 12.34 -5.15
C VAL A 136 -7.18 11.18 -5.89
N THR A 137 -6.69 9.97 -5.63
CA THR A 137 -7.18 8.71 -6.22
C THR A 137 -7.89 7.82 -5.20
N GLY A 138 -7.74 8.10 -3.91
CA GLY A 138 -8.41 7.39 -2.83
C GLY A 138 -8.10 8.00 -1.47
N THR A 139 -8.62 7.37 -0.42
CA THR A 139 -8.37 7.74 0.98
C THR A 139 -7.67 6.59 1.67
N TYR A 140 -6.64 6.87 2.47
CA TYR A 140 -5.98 5.86 3.28
C TYR A 140 -6.96 5.35 4.35
N PRO A 141 -7.04 4.04 4.56
CA PRO A 141 -7.97 3.37 5.48
C PRO A 141 -7.59 3.56 6.96
N THR A 142 -7.51 4.80 7.39
CA THR A 142 -7.10 5.15 8.76
C THR A 142 -8.17 4.67 9.75
N LEU A 143 -7.76 3.98 10.81
CA LEU A 143 -8.65 3.51 11.86
C LEU A 143 -8.46 4.34 13.14
N PRO A 144 -9.53 4.73 13.84
CA PRO A 144 -9.41 5.40 15.14
C PRO A 144 -8.82 4.45 16.20
N PRO A 145 -8.22 4.96 17.29
CA PRO A 145 -7.51 4.14 18.27
C PRO A 145 -8.35 3.01 18.88
N GLY A 146 -9.66 3.24 19.09
CA GLY A 146 -10.56 2.22 19.65
C GLY A 146 -10.76 0.99 18.77
N GLU A 147 -10.60 1.13 17.45
CA GLU A 147 -10.71 0.03 16.48
C GLU A 147 -9.35 -0.56 16.12
N LEU A 148 -8.32 0.30 16.10
CA LEU A 148 -6.96 -0.01 15.66
C LEU A 148 -6.33 -1.22 16.35
N PHE A 149 -6.40 -1.30 17.68
CA PHE A 149 -5.69 -2.34 18.44
C PHE A 149 -6.24 -3.75 18.22
N ASN A 150 -7.48 -3.86 17.75
CA ASN A 150 -8.12 -5.14 17.44
C ASN A 150 -8.00 -5.52 15.96
N SER A 151 -7.54 -4.60 15.10
CA SER A 151 -7.55 -4.76 13.64
C SER A 151 -6.18 -4.98 13.01
N TRP A 152 -5.10 -5.03 13.80
CA TRP A 152 -3.73 -5.14 13.27
C TRP A 152 -3.50 -6.35 12.36
N HIS A 153 -4.25 -7.43 12.58
CA HIS A 153 -4.20 -8.60 11.71
C HIS A 153 -4.64 -8.27 10.27
N GLY A 154 -5.64 -7.40 10.12
CA GLY A 154 -6.20 -7.05 8.82
C GLY A 154 -5.39 -6.00 8.05
N GLY A 155 -4.58 -5.18 8.70
CA GLY A 155 -3.91 -4.07 8.03
C GLY A 155 -3.25 -3.07 8.98
N CYS A 156 -2.44 -2.19 8.41
CA CYS A 156 -1.93 -1.03 9.13
C CYS A 156 -2.97 0.10 9.08
N GLY A 157 -3.63 0.36 10.22
CA GLY A 157 -4.64 1.43 10.33
C GLY A 157 -4.07 2.82 10.61
N ILE A 158 -2.74 2.97 10.62
CA ILE A 158 -2.04 4.24 10.80
C ILE A 158 -1.30 4.57 9.50
N SER A 159 -1.66 5.67 8.85
CA SER A 159 -0.86 6.20 7.75
C SER A 159 0.38 6.88 8.32
N GLN A 160 1.57 6.31 8.06
CA GLN A 160 2.84 6.83 8.58
C GLN A 160 3.01 8.35 8.43
N PRO A 161 2.81 8.98 7.25
CA PRO A 161 3.09 10.41 7.09
C PRO A 161 2.12 11.32 7.86
N THR A 162 1.09 10.79 8.54
CA THR A 162 0.19 11.59 9.40
C THR A 162 0.65 11.66 10.85
N VAL A 163 1.70 10.92 11.21
CA VAL A 163 2.12 10.74 12.59
C VAL A 163 3.06 11.86 13.03
N LEU A 164 2.70 12.54 14.11
CA LEU A 164 3.58 13.42 14.87
C LEU A 164 3.80 12.82 16.26
N MET A 165 5.05 12.79 16.72
CA MET A 165 5.41 12.23 18.01
C MET A 165 6.13 13.23 18.90
N ARG A 166 6.01 13.06 20.21
CA ARG A 166 6.92 13.67 21.19
C ARG A 166 8.27 12.98 21.13
N ARG A 167 9.35 13.72 21.33
CA ARG A 167 10.71 13.14 21.44
C ARG A 167 10.80 11.99 22.45
N SER A 168 10.09 12.12 23.57
CA SER A 168 10.07 11.13 24.66
C SER A 168 9.58 9.75 24.21
N VAL A 169 8.94 9.63 23.03
CA VAL A 169 8.60 8.34 22.43
C VAL A 169 9.86 7.48 22.21
N LEU A 170 11.02 8.09 21.95
CA LEU A 170 12.29 7.38 21.75
C LEU A 170 12.80 6.75 23.06
N GLU A 171 12.46 7.31 24.21
CA GLU A 171 12.78 6.73 25.53
C GLU A 171 11.87 5.55 25.83
N ASP A 172 10.59 5.66 25.46
CA ASP A 172 9.56 4.64 25.75
C ASP A 172 9.57 3.46 24.77
N LEU A 173 9.76 3.72 23.47
CA LEU A 173 9.65 2.73 22.38
C LEU A 173 10.98 2.45 21.67
N GLY A 174 12.02 3.26 21.91
CA GLY A 174 13.28 3.18 21.19
C GLY A 174 13.18 3.67 19.75
N TYR A 175 14.15 3.24 18.95
CA TYR A 175 14.26 3.48 17.52
C TYR A 175 13.59 2.37 16.68
N LEU A 176 13.48 2.59 15.37
CA LEU A 176 12.96 1.60 14.42
C LEU A 176 13.87 0.36 14.35
N ASP A 177 13.30 -0.83 14.14
CA ASP A 177 14.09 -2.05 13.89
C ASP A 177 14.72 -2.01 12.49
N GLU A 178 16.04 -1.77 12.43
CA GLU A 178 16.80 -1.67 11.19
C GLU A 178 16.94 -3.00 10.44
N ASN A 179 16.56 -4.12 11.05
CA ASN A 179 16.54 -5.42 10.38
C ASN A 179 15.30 -5.60 9.48
N LEU A 180 14.27 -4.74 9.64
CA LEU A 180 13.07 -4.75 8.81
C LEU A 180 13.28 -3.88 7.58
N ARG A 181 12.94 -4.43 6.40
CA ARG A 181 13.09 -3.73 5.13
C ARG A 181 11.88 -2.90 4.76
N THR A 182 10.69 -3.31 5.22
CA THR A 182 9.42 -2.79 4.74
C THR A 182 8.40 -2.48 5.83
N CYS A 183 8.42 -3.21 6.96
CA CYS A 183 7.41 -3.09 8.02
C CYS A 183 7.93 -2.40 9.29
N PHE A 184 9.00 -1.61 9.20
CA PHE A 184 9.59 -0.93 10.36
C PHE A 184 8.64 0.08 11.01
N ASP A 185 7.77 0.73 10.24
CA ASP A 185 6.72 1.61 10.75
C ASP A 185 5.62 0.80 11.44
N PHE A 186 5.12 -0.25 10.78
CA PHE A 186 4.09 -1.12 11.32
C PHE A 186 4.53 -1.78 12.62
N GLU A 187 5.75 -2.30 12.68
CA GLU A 187 6.32 -2.87 13.90
C GLU A 187 6.43 -1.83 15.02
N TYR A 188 6.80 -0.58 14.70
CA TYR A 188 6.81 0.51 15.67
C TYR A 188 5.42 0.79 16.23
N TRP A 189 4.38 0.73 15.39
CA TRP A 189 2.98 0.89 15.82
C TRP A 189 2.51 -0.28 16.70
N LEU A 190 2.97 -1.51 16.46
CA LEU A 190 2.64 -2.66 17.32
C LEU A 190 3.18 -2.48 18.75
N ARG A 191 4.35 -1.82 18.90
CA ARG A 191 4.90 -1.47 20.23
C ARG A 191 3.98 -0.53 21.01
N LEU A 192 3.12 0.26 20.34
CA LEU A 192 2.15 1.13 21.01
C LEU A 192 1.16 0.35 21.89
N GLY A 193 0.86 -0.91 21.52
CA GLY A 193 0.02 -1.79 22.32
C GLY A 193 0.56 -2.01 23.73
N ALA A 194 1.89 -1.96 23.92
CA ALA A 194 2.54 -2.14 25.20
C ALA A 194 2.48 -0.89 26.10
N VAL A 195 2.39 0.32 25.53
CA VAL A 195 2.33 1.59 26.29
C VAL A 195 0.90 2.10 26.52
N GLY A 196 -0.09 1.50 25.85
CA GLY A 196 -1.51 1.69 26.07
C GLY A 196 -2.18 2.71 25.14
N ALA A 197 -3.38 2.37 24.65
CA ALA A 197 -4.15 3.15 23.69
C ALA A 197 -4.40 4.61 24.09
N GLN A 198 -4.49 4.90 25.40
CA GLN A 198 -4.65 6.24 25.94
C GLN A 198 -3.46 7.18 25.67
N ARG A 199 -2.31 6.64 25.24
CA ARG A 199 -1.13 7.41 24.86
C ARG A 199 -1.04 7.67 23.35
N VAL A 200 -2.07 7.29 22.61
CA VAL A 200 -2.17 7.45 21.16
C VAL A 200 -3.32 8.39 20.84
N GLY A 201 -3.00 9.59 20.36
CA GLY A 201 -3.96 10.59 19.91
C GLY A 201 -4.47 10.31 18.50
N PHE A 202 -5.64 10.85 18.19
CA PHE A 202 -6.23 10.77 16.85
C PHE A 202 -6.90 12.08 16.47
N ILE A 203 -6.65 12.53 15.24
CA ILE A 203 -7.28 13.70 14.64
C ILE A 203 -8.07 13.25 13.42
N ASP A 204 -9.39 13.38 13.50
CA ASP A 204 -10.29 13.10 12.37
C ASP A 204 -10.29 14.27 11.35
N ALA A 205 -9.12 14.52 10.77
CA ALA A 205 -8.91 15.48 9.70
C ALA A 205 -7.74 15.05 8.84
N LEU A 206 -7.74 15.49 7.58
CA LEU A 206 -6.65 15.24 6.63
C LEU A 206 -5.34 15.85 7.17
N GLN A 207 -4.31 15.02 7.28
CA GLN A 207 -2.98 15.38 7.76
C GLN A 207 -1.90 15.24 6.67
N ALA A 208 -2.04 14.28 5.76
CA ALA A 208 -1.03 14.04 4.72
C ALA A 208 -1.61 13.48 3.42
N PHE A 209 -0.82 13.56 2.37
CA PHE A 209 -1.02 12.92 1.09
C PHE A 209 0.07 11.87 0.87
N VAL A 210 -0.35 10.64 0.58
CA VAL A 210 0.53 9.51 0.27
C VAL A 210 0.64 9.36 -1.23
N THR A 211 1.84 9.39 -1.80
CA THR A 211 2.00 9.25 -3.25
C THR A 211 2.03 7.78 -3.66
N ASP A 212 1.11 7.37 -4.54
CA ASP A 212 1.13 6.04 -5.17
C ASP A 212 1.94 6.10 -6.47
N GLN A 213 3.24 5.86 -6.35
CA GLN A 213 4.20 5.78 -7.46
C GLN A 213 4.73 4.34 -7.65
N PRO A 214 5.07 3.93 -8.90
CA PRO A 214 5.36 2.53 -9.21
C PRO A 214 6.57 1.94 -8.47
N GLU A 215 7.57 2.76 -8.17
CA GLU A 215 8.83 2.37 -7.54
C GLU A 215 8.76 2.31 -6.00
N ARG A 216 7.62 2.65 -5.38
CA ARG A 216 7.49 2.63 -3.91
C ARG A 216 7.72 1.24 -3.32
N ILE A 217 8.30 1.19 -2.13
CA ILE A 217 8.71 -0.04 -1.43
C ILE A 217 7.56 -1.04 -1.29
N THR A 218 6.38 -0.56 -0.88
CA THR A 218 5.22 -1.41 -0.62
C THR A 218 4.64 -2.06 -1.88
N ARG A 219 4.93 -1.53 -3.07
CA ARG A 219 4.58 -2.14 -4.36
C ARG A 219 5.67 -3.08 -4.85
N THR A 220 6.93 -2.69 -4.74
CA THR A 220 8.07 -3.42 -5.31
C THR A 220 8.51 -4.61 -4.46
N LEU A 221 8.23 -4.60 -3.16
CA LEU A 221 8.63 -5.64 -2.20
C LEU A 221 7.42 -6.31 -1.53
N ARG A 222 6.32 -6.53 -2.27
CA ARG A 222 5.06 -7.03 -1.68
C ARG A 222 5.19 -8.33 -0.88
N CYS A 223 5.95 -9.30 -1.38
CA CYS A 223 6.21 -10.54 -0.64
C CYS A 223 6.95 -10.29 0.67
N THR A 224 7.93 -9.38 0.67
CA THR A 224 8.65 -8.99 1.89
C THR A 224 7.71 -8.29 2.86
N VAL A 225 6.86 -7.37 2.39
CA VAL A 225 5.84 -6.73 3.22
C VAL A 225 4.96 -7.79 3.89
N ALA A 226 4.50 -8.78 3.13
CA ALA A 226 3.62 -9.80 3.67
C ALA A 226 4.31 -10.68 4.73
N LEU A 227 5.53 -11.12 4.45
CA LEU A 227 6.31 -11.97 5.37
C LEU A 227 6.76 -11.21 6.62
N GLU A 228 7.26 -9.99 6.48
CA GLU A 228 7.63 -9.15 7.62
C GLU A 228 6.38 -8.81 8.45
N SER A 229 5.23 -8.50 7.84
CA SER A 229 3.99 -8.19 8.57
C SER A 229 3.54 -9.34 9.46
N ILE A 230 3.50 -10.58 8.94
CA ILE A 230 3.12 -11.74 9.76
C ILE A 230 4.19 -12.07 10.81
N GLU A 231 5.47 -11.87 10.50
CA GLU A 231 6.57 -12.08 11.45
C GLU A 231 6.45 -11.11 12.63
N VAL A 232 6.24 -9.81 12.37
CA VAL A 232 6.17 -8.81 13.45
C VAL A 232 4.89 -8.97 14.27
N LEU A 233 3.78 -9.33 13.64
CA LEU A 233 2.55 -9.70 14.36
C LEU A 233 2.81 -10.88 15.31
N HIS A 234 3.46 -11.95 14.80
CA HIS A 234 3.82 -13.12 15.60
C HIS A 234 4.75 -12.74 16.76
N ARG A 235 5.81 -11.96 16.48
CA ARG A 235 6.80 -11.50 17.46
C ARG A 235 6.18 -10.71 18.60
N HIS A 236 5.16 -9.91 18.31
CA HIS A 236 4.42 -9.08 19.28
C HIS A 236 3.19 -9.77 19.87
N GLY A 237 2.98 -11.07 19.60
CA GLY A 237 1.89 -11.85 20.19
C GLY A 237 0.50 -11.54 19.62
N PHE A 238 0.42 -10.83 18.49
CA PHE A 238 -0.84 -10.60 17.80
C PHE A 238 -1.21 -11.81 16.94
N ARG A 239 -2.52 -11.94 16.66
CA ARG A 239 -3.01 -12.95 15.73
C ARG A 239 -2.45 -12.65 14.33
N THR A 240 -1.75 -13.62 13.78
CA THR A 240 -1.33 -13.64 12.37
C THR A 240 -2.46 -14.23 11.53
N ASP A 241 -3.12 -13.41 10.73
CA ASP A 241 -4.04 -13.92 9.72
C ASP A 241 -3.36 -14.03 8.35
N GLN A 242 -4.10 -14.56 7.38
CA GLN A 242 -3.63 -14.72 6.01
C GLN A 242 -3.87 -13.48 5.13
N HIS A 243 -4.35 -12.34 5.65
CA HIS A 243 -4.68 -11.16 4.84
C HIS A 243 -3.47 -10.66 4.05
N TRP A 244 -2.35 -10.44 4.73
CA TRP A 244 -1.10 -9.98 4.13
C TRP A 244 -0.56 -10.96 3.08
N LEU A 245 -0.71 -12.26 3.33
CA LEU A 245 -0.27 -13.30 2.41
C LEU A 245 -1.17 -13.41 1.18
N LYS A 246 -2.49 -13.25 1.34
CA LYS A 246 -3.45 -13.23 0.24
C LYS A 246 -3.18 -12.07 -0.72
N THR A 247 -2.91 -10.88 -0.19
CA THR A 247 -2.60 -9.72 -1.03
C THR A 247 -1.28 -9.89 -1.79
N ALA A 248 -0.24 -10.46 -1.17
CA ALA A 248 0.99 -10.82 -1.90
C ALA A 248 0.77 -11.93 -2.94
N LEU A 249 -0.05 -12.93 -2.63
CA LEU A 249 -0.42 -14.00 -3.55
C LEU A 249 -1.17 -13.44 -4.79
N ILE A 250 -2.07 -12.49 -4.57
CA ILE A 250 -2.79 -11.77 -5.64
C ILE A 250 -1.80 -11.06 -6.57
N ASP A 251 -0.84 -10.32 -6.01
CA ASP A 251 0.17 -9.59 -6.80
C ASP A 251 1.06 -10.54 -7.62
N GLU A 252 1.56 -11.62 -7.01
CA GLU A 252 2.36 -12.64 -7.70
C GLU A 252 1.59 -13.33 -8.83
N ALA A 253 0.35 -13.73 -8.56
CA ALA A 253 -0.50 -14.38 -9.56
C ALA A 253 -0.80 -13.47 -10.75
N SER A 254 -0.90 -12.16 -10.53
CA SER A 254 -1.27 -11.22 -11.58
C SER A 254 -0.09 -10.77 -12.44
N ALA A 255 1.14 -11.00 -11.95
CA ALA A 255 2.32 -10.93 -12.78
C ALA A 255 2.43 -12.09 -13.78
N TYR A 256 1.64 -13.16 -13.64
CA TYR A 256 1.60 -14.28 -14.59
C TYR A 256 0.47 -14.10 -15.63
N PRO A 257 0.73 -14.35 -16.93
CA PRO A 257 1.99 -14.76 -17.56
C PRO A 257 2.85 -13.58 -18.07
N GLN A 258 2.42 -12.34 -17.85
CA GLN A 258 3.01 -11.17 -18.54
C GLN A 258 4.46 -10.89 -18.10
N ALA A 259 4.75 -11.08 -16.82
CA ALA A 259 6.05 -10.83 -16.19
C ALA A 259 6.67 -12.09 -15.53
N LEU A 260 5.88 -13.15 -15.32
CA LEU A 260 6.35 -14.40 -14.72
C LEU A 260 5.99 -15.62 -15.58
N THR A 261 6.87 -16.63 -15.57
CA THR A 261 6.54 -17.96 -16.08
C THR A 261 5.70 -18.73 -15.06
N LYS A 262 4.99 -19.79 -15.49
CA LYS A 262 4.23 -20.63 -14.56
C LYS A 262 5.14 -21.28 -13.51
N THR A 263 6.33 -21.73 -13.91
CA THR A 263 7.33 -22.30 -13.00
C THR A 263 7.77 -21.29 -11.95
N ALA A 264 8.10 -20.06 -12.36
CA ALA A 264 8.51 -19.01 -11.42
C ALA A 264 7.39 -18.65 -10.43
N LEU A 265 6.13 -18.59 -10.90
CA LEU A 265 4.97 -18.39 -10.02
C LEU A 265 4.84 -19.50 -8.98
N VAL A 266 4.99 -20.77 -9.38
CA VAL A 266 4.95 -21.93 -8.47
C VAL A 266 6.06 -21.84 -7.42
N GLU A 267 7.28 -21.53 -7.83
CA GLU A 267 8.43 -21.39 -6.92
C GLU A 267 8.20 -20.27 -5.90
N ARG A 268 7.71 -19.11 -6.33
CA ARG A 268 7.42 -17.97 -5.44
C ARG A 268 6.31 -18.26 -4.44
N ILE A 269 5.22 -18.90 -4.89
CA ILE A 269 4.12 -19.29 -4.01
C ILE A 269 4.57 -20.35 -2.99
N ASN A 270 5.36 -21.33 -3.41
CA ASN A 270 5.91 -22.34 -2.50
C ASN A 270 6.87 -21.72 -1.47
N PHE A 271 7.69 -20.74 -1.89
CA PHE A 271 8.52 -19.98 -0.99
C PHE A 271 7.69 -19.23 0.06
N LEU A 272 6.64 -18.51 -0.36
CA LEU A 272 5.73 -17.80 0.56
C LEU A 272 5.09 -18.76 1.57
N ARG A 273 4.59 -19.92 1.12
CA ARG A 273 4.01 -20.95 2.00
C ARG A 273 5.03 -21.42 3.04
N SER A 274 6.23 -21.75 2.60
CA SER A 274 7.28 -22.26 3.48
C SER A 274 7.74 -21.22 4.50
N ALA A 275 7.91 -19.97 4.06
CA ALA A 275 8.35 -18.88 4.93
C ALA A 275 7.27 -18.48 5.94
N ALA A 276 6.00 -18.47 5.53
CA ALA A 276 4.88 -18.10 6.40
C ALA A 276 4.50 -19.17 7.43
N ALA A 277 4.79 -20.45 7.16
CA ALA A 277 4.37 -21.57 8.01
C ALA A 277 4.85 -21.48 9.46
N THR A 278 6.00 -20.84 9.70
CA THR A 278 6.55 -20.62 11.05
C THR A 278 5.71 -19.65 11.88
N TYR A 279 4.99 -18.74 11.23
CA TYR A 279 4.28 -17.64 11.87
C TYR A 279 2.77 -17.89 11.97
N LEU A 280 2.21 -18.64 11.04
CA LEU A 280 0.77 -18.95 10.99
C LEU A 280 0.38 -20.07 11.96
N GLN A 281 -0.82 -19.93 12.52
CA GLN A 281 -1.50 -21.05 13.16
C GLN A 281 -1.91 -22.11 12.12
N ARG A 282 -2.15 -23.35 12.59
CA ARG A 282 -2.40 -24.50 11.71
C ARG A 282 -3.59 -24.29 10.77
N VAL A 283 -4.68 -23.69 11.25
CA VAL A 283 -5.89 -23.45 10.46
C VAL A 283 -5.60 -22.42 9.37
N GLU A 284 -4.98 -21.30 9.72
CA GLU A 284 -4.60 -20.24 8.79
C GLU A 284 -3.59 -20.73 7.73
N ALA A 285 -2.65 -21.60 8.12
CA ALA A 285 -1.70 -22.22 7.18
C ALA A 285 -2.39 -23.16 6.19
N GLU A 286 -3.40 -23.92 6.64
CA GLU A 286 -4.21 -24.81 5.81
C GLU A 286 -5.09 -24.01 4.85
N GLU A 287 -5.75 -22.95 5.33
CA GLU A 287 -6.52 -22.04 4.47
C GLU A 287 -5.63 -21.35 3.43
N PHE A 288 -4.47 -20.84 3.83
CA PHE A 288 -3.55 -20.18 2.89
C PHE A 288 -3.03 -21.17 1.84
N ARG A 289 -2.79 -22.44 2.22
CA ARG A 289 -2.46 -23.50 1.27
C ARG A 289 -3.57 -23.70 0.26
N GLU A 290 -4.82 -23.86 0.69
CA GLU A 290 -5.97 -24.05 -0.21
C GLU A 290 -6.11 -22.90 -1.20
N TRP A 291 -5.98 -21.66 -0.70
CA TRP A 291 -5.93 -20.46 -1.53
C TRP A 291 -4.78 -20.51 -2.54
N SER A 292 -3.56 -20.82 -2.09
CA SER A 292 -2.40 -20.89 -2.98
C SER A 292 -2.58 -21.93 -4.10
N GLU A 293 -3.17 -23.09 -3.80
CA GLU A 293 -3.43 -24.15 -4.76
C GLU A 293 -4.49 -23.74 -5.79
N LEU A 294 -5.50 -23.02 -5.33
CA LEU A 294 -6.49 -22.36 -6.17
C LEU A 294 -5.83 -21.39 -7.17
N TYR A 295 -4.91 -20.53 -6.73
CA TYR A 295 -4.14 -19.65 -7.63
C TYR A 295 -3.18 -20.40 -8.56
N LEU A 296 -2.64 -21.54 -8.15
CA LEU A 296 -1.80 -22.38 -9.01
C LEU A 296 -2.61 -23.20 -10.01
N SER A 297 -3.85 -23.55 -9.70
CA SER A 297 -4.77 -24.23 -10.63
C SER A 297 -5.33 -23.29 -11.71
N ALA A 298 -5.33 -21.98 -11.42
CA ALA A 298 -5.73 -20.96 -12.37
C ALA A 298 -4.91 -21.03 -13.67
N LYS A 299 -5.64 -21.09 -14.79
CA LYS A 299 -5.07 -20.93 -16.14
C LYS A 299 -4.79 -19.46 -16.43
N ALA A 300 -3.86 -19.18 -17.32
CA ALA A 300 -3.44 -17.83 -17.69
C ALA A 300 -4.64 -16.91 -18.02
N PRO A 301 -4.52 -15.59 -17.77
CA PRO A 301 -5.54 -14.62 -18.12
C PRO A 301 -5.94 -14.72 -19.58
N VAL A 302 -7.24 -14.57 -19.81
CA VAL A 302 -7.84 -14.62 -21.13
C VAL A 302 -7.66 -13.27 -21.82
N ASP A 303 -7.04 -13.26 -22.98
CA ASP A 303 -6.93 -12.06 -23.82
C ASP A 303 -8.32 -11.45 -24.07
N GLY A 304 -8.45 -10.15 -23.80
CA GLY A 304 -9.67 -9.41 -24.08
C GLY A 304 -10.66 -9.25 -22.92
N VAL A 305 -10.31 -9.68 -21.71
CA VAL A 305 -11.02 -9.37 -20.45
C VAL A 305 -10.29 -8.26 -19.70
N TRP A 306 -11.03 -7.28 -19.18
CA TRP A 306 -10.49 -6.14 -18.45
C TRP A 306 -11.41 -5.79 -17.27
N LEU A 307 -10.84 -5.41 -16.13
CA LEU A 307 -11.59 -4.68 -15.10
C LEU A 307 -11.53 -3.18 -15.37
N SER A 308 -12.44 -2.43 -14.77
CA SER A 308 -12.44 -0.97 -14.79
C SER A 308 -11.63 -0.32 -13.67
N ARG A 309 -11.30 -1.04 -12.59
CA ARG A 309 -10.53 -0.56 -11.43
C ARG A 309 -9.67 -1.66 -10.79
N ASP A 310 -8.59 -1.26 -10.11
CA ASP A 310 -7.79 -2.15 -9.26
C ASP A 310 -8.55 -2.51 -7.97
N LEU A 311 -8.33 -3.75 -7.52
CA LEU A 311 -8.92 -4.33 -6.31
C LEU A 311 -7.79 -4.67 -5.35
N ASP A 312 -7.10 -3.66 -4.84
CA ASP A 312 -6.35 -3.86 -3.61
C ASP A 312 -7.33 -3.86 -2.42
N GLY A 313 -6.83 -4.14 -1.23
CA GLY A 313 -7.62 -4.32 -0.01
C GLY A 313 -8.45 -3.09 0.40
N TRP A 314 -8.58 -2.05 -0.41
CA TRP A 314 -9.06 -0.73 -0.03
C TRP A 314 -10.10 -0.17 -1.03
N PHE A 315 -10.80 -1.06 -1.72
CA PHE A 315 -11.84 -0.71 -2.70
C PHE A 315 -13.17 -0.28 -2.03
N ASP A 316 -13.70 0.87 -2.45
CA ASP A 316 -14.97 1.44 -1.95
C ASP A 316 -15.91 1.89 -3.10
N GLY A 317 -16.14 1.04 -4.13
CA GLY A 317 -16.88 1.43 -5.33
C GLY A 317 -17.66 0.35 -6.09
N ASP A 318 -18.11 0.67 -7.30
CA ASP A 318 -18.75 -0.29 -8.22
C ASP A 318 -17.66 -1.01 -9.05
N LEU A 319 -17.73 -2.34 -9.14
CA LEU A 319 -16.81 -3.11 -9.98
C LEU A 319 -17.40 -3.26 -11.39
N GLU A 320 -16.67 -2.82 -12.42
CA GLU A 320 -17.08 -3.08 -13.81
C GLU A 320 -16.12 -4.06 -14.51
N ILE A 321 -16.66 -5.15 -15.04
CA ILE A 321 -15.94 -6.15 -15.84
C ILE A 321 -16.30 -5.93 -17.31
N ARG A 322 -15.32 -5.66 -18.17
CA ARG A 322 -15.49 -5.43 -19.61
C ARG A 322 -14.80 -6.51 -20.43
N TRP A 323 -15.41 -6.92 -21.54
CA TRP A 323 -14.83 -7.93 -22.42
C TRP A 323 -15.09 -7.70 -23.92
N SER A 324 -14.19 -8.22 -24.78
CA SER A 324 -14.26 -8.16 -26.24
C SER A 324 -14.43 -9.54 -26.90
N LYS A 325 -15.30 -9.63 -27.93
CA LYS A 325 -15.77 -10.83 -28.67
C LYS A 325 -14.75 -11.89 -29.12
N ARG A 326 -13.43 -11.69 -28.94
CA ARG A 326 -12.39 -12.63 -29.39
C ARG A 326 -12.03 -13.74 -28.40
N ALA A 327 -12.54 -13.73 -27.16
CA ALA A 327 -12.29 -14.84 -26.25
C ALA A 327 -13.38 -15.92 -26.36
N GLU A 328 -13.09 -17.02 -27.06
CA GLU A 328 -13.95 -18.19 -27.07
C GLU A 328 -13.66 -19.10 -25.86
N GLY A 329 -14.70 -19.68 -25.24
CA GLY A 329 -14.58 -20.83 -24.34
C GLY A 329 -13.94 -20.61 -22.97
N SER A 330 -14.02 -19.42 -22.39
CA SER A 330 -13.30 -19.04 -21.16
C SER A 330 -14.27 -18.83 -20.00
N ALA A 331 -14.19 -19.66 -18.95
CA ALA A 331 -14.75 -19.27 -17.65
C ALA A 331 -13.80 -18.27 -16.97
N LEU A 332 -14.32 -17.37 -16.16
CA LEU A 332 -13.54 -16.43 -15.35
C LEU A 332 -13.98 -16.58 -13.89
N LEU A 333 -13.12 -17.16 -13.05
CA LEU A 333 -13.28 -17.10 -11.60
C LEU A 333 -12.54 -15.86 -11.05
N LEU A 334 -13.29 -14.87 -10.56
CA LEU A 334 -12.77 -13.75 -9.79
C LEU A 334 -13.04 -14.03 -8.32
N LEU A 335 -11.99 -14.16 -7.52
CA LEU A 335 -12.11 -14.36 -6.09
C LEU A 335 -11.91 -13.01 -5.40
N PHE A 336 -12.88 -12.64 -4.59
CA PHE A 336 -12.85 -11.43 -3.79
C PHE A 336 -12.87 -11.83 -2.33
N ASP A 337 -11.69 -11.83 -1.74
CA ASP A 337 -11.54 -11.96 -0.30
C ASP A 337 -10.92 -10.67 0.23
N CYS A 338 -11.78 -9.67 0.39
CA CYS A 338 -11.37 -8.40 0.94
C CYS A 338 -12.28 -8.08 2.13
N ALA A 339 -11.69 -8.12 3.32
CA ALA A 339 -12.35 -7.83 4.60
C ALA A 339 -12.87 -6.37 4.69
N TYR A 340 -12.40 -5.51 3.78
CA TYR A 340 -12.71 -4.07 3.74
C TYR A 340 -13.82 -3.71 2.75
N LEU A 341 -14.21 -4.63 1.87
CA LEU A 341 -15.39 -4.41 1.02
C LEU A 341 -16.61 -4.31 1.92
N ARG A 342 -17.28 -3.14 1.91
CA ARG A 342 -18.51 -2.91 2.65
C ARG A 342 -19.70 -3.35 1.81
N PRO A 343 -20.39 -4.45 2.14
CA PRO A 343 -21.60 -4.81 1.42
C PRO A 343 -22.69 -3.75 1.65
N PRO A 344 -23.57 -3.50 0.66
CA PRO A 344 -23.70 -4.25 -0.59
C PRO A 344 -22.72 -3.79 -1.68
N ILE A 345 -21.99 -4.73 -2.28
CA ILE A 345 -21.09 -4.46 -3.41
C ILE A 345 -21.87 -4.61 -4.70
N LYS A 346 -21.81 -3.60 -5.57
CA LYS A 346 -22.42 -3.68 -6.90
C LYS A 346 -21.38 -4.09 -7.94
N VAL A 347 -21.65 -5.18 -8.63
CA VAL A 347 -20.82 -5.68 -9.73
C VAL A 347 -21.61 -5.54 -11.03
N ARG A 348 -21.09 -4.73 -11.95
CA ARG A 348 -21.62 -4.58 -13.30
C ARG A 348 -20.73 -5.31 -14.29
N ILE A 349 -21.34 -6.12 -15.15
CA ILE A 349 -20.61 -6.88 -16.16
C ILE A 349 -21.11 -6.45 -17.52
N SER A 350 -20.26 -5.85 -18.35
CA SER A 350 -20.64 -5.34 -19.66
C SER A 350 -19.91 -6.06 -20.81
N THR A 351 -20.69 -6.61 -21.73
CA THR A 351 -20.18 -7.17 -22.99
C THR A 351 -20.12 -6.04 -24.03
N GLY A 352 -18.99 -5.88 -24.74
CA GLY A 352 -18.73 -4.79 -25.70
C GLY A 352 -19.72 -4.70 -26.87
N GLY A 353 -20.98 -4.38 -26.59
CA GLY A 353 -22.06 -4.30 -27.55
C GLY A 353 -23.47 -4.15 -26.97
N LYS A 354 -23.98 -5.05 -26.12
CA LYS A 354 -25.46 -5.15 -25.93
C LYS A 354 -26.03 -5.69 -24.60
N ALA A 355 -25.23 -6.23 -23.67
CA ALA A 355 -25.77 -6.76 -22.42
C ALA A 355 -24.93 -6.35 -21.21
N SER A 356 -25.59 -5.78 -20.20
CA SER A 356 -25.05 -5.54 -18.87
C SER A 356 -25.85 -6.33 -17.83
N GLN A 357 -25.16 -7.04 -16.94
CA GLN A 357 -25.76 -7.64 -15.76
C GLN A 357 -25.24 -6.92 -14.52
N ASP A 358 -26.16 -6.47 -13.69
CA ASP A 358 -25.85 -5.87 -12.39
C ASP A 358 -26.11 -6.93 -11.31
N LEU A 359 -25.17 -7.03 -10.37
CA LEU A 359 -25.23 -7.93 -9.23
C LEU A 359 -25.01 -7.15 -7.97
N THR A 360 -25.72 -7.55 -6.92
CA THR A 360 -25.53 -7.02 -5.57
C THR A 360 -25.01 -8.16 -4.71
N ILE A 361 -23.92 -7.91 -3.99
CA ILE A 361 -23.26 -8.88 -3.14
C ILE A 361 -23.35 -8.36 -1.71
N ASP A 362 -24.16 -9.04 -0.91
CA ASP A 362 -24.51 -8.60 0.43
C ASP A 362 -23.58 -9.15 1.52
N LYS A 363 -22.65 -10.06 1.17
CA LYS A 363 -21.72 -10.70 2.10
C LYS A 363 -20.37 -10.99 1.46
N VAL A 364 -19.30 -10.85 2.24
CA VAL A 364 -17.92 -11.22 1.89
C VAL A 364 -17.41 -12.33 2.82
N PRO A 365 -16.43 -13.17 2.40
CA PRO A 365 -15.82 -13.23 1.07
C PRO A 365 -16.76 -13.85 0.02
N PHE A 366 -16.48 -13.62 -1.27
CA PHE A 366 -17.28 -14.18 -2.37
C PHE A 366 -16.41 -14.52 -3.58
N GLY A 367 -16.85 -15.53 -4.34
CA GLY A 367 -16.31 -15.84 -5.66
C GLY A 367 -17.34 -15.50 -6.74
N VAL A 368 -16.92 -14.77 -7.76
CA VAL A 368 -17.70 -14.58 -8.97
C VAL A 368 -17.19 -15.57 -10.01
N HIS A 369 -18.01 -16.57 -10.32
CA HIS A 369 -17.73 -17.51 -11.41
C HIS A 369 -18.54 -17.11 -12.64
N LEU A 370 -17.84 -16.64 -13.67
CA LEU A 370 -18.40 -16.27 -14.95
C LEU A 370 -18.19 -17.41 -15.93
N VAL A 371 -19.25 -18.11 -16.32
CA VAL A 371 -19.16 -19.11 -17.40
C VAL A 371 -19.62 -18.47 -18.70
N LEU A 372 -18.69 -18.33 -19.64
CA LEU A 372 -18.99 -17.78 -20.96
C LEU A 372 -19.16 -18.93 -21.97
N ASP A 373 -20.39 -19.16 -22.42
CA ASP A 373 -20.70 -20.12 -23.48
C ASP A 373 -20.59 -19.45 -24.85
N SER A 374 -19.56 -19.82 -25.63
CA SER A 374 -19.35 -19.31 -26.98
C SER A 374 -20.31 -19.89 -28.01
N GLN A 375 -21.02 -20.99 -27.73
CA GLN A 375 -21.90 -21.64 -28.71
C GLN A 375 -23.21 -20.89 -28.96
N ASN A 376 -23.63 -19.99 -28.06
CA ASN A 376 -24.88 -19.24 -28.18
C ASN A 376 -24.73 -17.72 -28.34
N GLY A 377 -23.53 -17.25 -28.70
CA GLY A 377 -23.32 -15.90 -29.28
C GLY A 377 -23.69 -14.68 -28.43
N SER A 378 -24.21 -14.80 -27.20
CA SER A 378 -24.63 -13.65 -26.37
C SER A 378 -24.86 -13.97 -24.88
N ARG A 379 -24.70 -15.22 -24.43
CA ARG A 379 -25.17 -15.63 -23.10
C ARG A 379 -24.00 -15.96 -22.17
N ALA A 380 -23.68 -15.01 -21.28
CA ALA A 380 -22.92 -15.31 -20.08
C ALA A 380 -23.88 -15.93 -19.06
N THR A 381 -23.56 -17.09 -18.51
CA THR A 381 -24.33 -17.66 -17.40
C THR A 381 -23.54 -17.41 -16.14
N LEU A 382 -24.14 -16.66 -15.22
CA LEU A 382 -23.50 -16.24 -13.99
C LEU A 382 -23.89 -17.18 -12.84
N GLY A 383 -22.89 -17.74 -12.19
CA GLY A 383 -23.04 -18.33 -10.86
C GLY A 383 -22.29 -17.49 -9.84
N VAL A 384 -23.02 -16.84 -8.92
CA VAL A 384 -22.38 -16.35 -7.68
C VAL A 384 -22.37 -17.53 -6.73
N THR A 385 -21.18 -18.05 -6.44
CA THR A 385 -21.05 -19.04 -5.37
C THR A 385 -20.61 -18.29 -4.13
N GLN A 386 -21.51 -18.20 -3.15
CA GLN A 386 -21.14 -17.79 -1.81
C GLN A 386 -20.25 -18.90 -1.23
N ALA A 387 -18.94 -18.73 -1.36
CA ALA A 387 -18.00 -19.74 -0.91
C ALA A 387 -17.67 -19.51 0.56
N ARG A 388 -18.07 -20.46 1.43
CA ARG A 388 -17.11 -21.01 2.39
C ARG A 388 -16.35 -22.13 1.69
N PRO A 389 -15.09 -22.42 2.06
CA PRO A 389 -14.35 -23.55 1.49
C PRO A 389 -15.18 -24.86 1.56
N PRO A 390 -15.10 -25.74 0.55
CA PRO A 390 -13.94 -25.93 -0.32
C PRO A 390 -14.22 -25.60 -1.81
N LEU A 391 -13.60 -24.51 -2.29
CA LEU A 391 -13.59 -24.08 -3.71
C LEU A 391 -12.83 -25.04 -4.65
N VAL A 392 -12.04 -25.97 -4.09
CA VAL A 392 -11.17 -26.89 -4.83
C VAL A 392 -11.99 -27.89 -5.68
N GLU A 393 -13.11 -28.39 -5.16
CA GLU A 393 -13.95 -29.38 -5.87
C GLU A 393 -14.65 -28.79 -7.11
N MET A 394 -15.00 -27.50 -7.09
CA MET A 394 -15.64 -26.84 -8.24
C MET A 394 -14.71 -26.69 -9.45
N LEU A 395 -13.40 -26.58 -9.22
CA LEU A 395 -12.41 -26.34 -10.28
C LEU A 395 -11.94 -27.61 -10.97
N THR A 396 -12.06 -28.76 -10.31
CA THR A 396 -11.77 -30.06 -10.92
C THR A 396 -12.81 -30.48 -11.95
N GLU A 397 -14.05 -29.98 -11.84
CA GLU A 397 -15.16 -30.36 -12.73
C GLU A 397 -15.36 -29.42 -13.93
N THR A 398 -14.87 -28.18 -13.85
CA THR A 398 -15.03 -27.18 -14.93
C THR A 398 -13.72 -26.95 -15.67
N ARG A 399 -13.77 -26.77 -17.00
CA ARG A 399 -12.65 -26.26 -17.81
C ARG A 399 -12.40 -24.77 -17.52
N ALA A 400 -12.41 -24.36 -16.26
CA ALA A 400 -12.36 -22.97 -15.86
C ALA A 400 -10.99 -22.34 -16.13
N ILE A 401 -11.00 -21.04 -16.39
CA ILE A 401 -9.82 -20.16 -16.41
C ILE A 401 -10.03 -19.18 -15.26
N SER A 402 -8.99 -18.85 -14.51
CA SER A 402 -9.10 -17.84 -13.46
C SER A 402 -8.28 -16.63 -13.91
N LEU A 403 -8.93 -15.50 -14.22
CA LEU A 403 -8.21 -14.23 -14.17
C LEU A 403 -8.24 -13.77 -12.72
N HIS A 404 -7.07 -13.50 -12.17
CA HIS A 404 -6.95 -12.64 -11.00
C HIS A 404 -6.29 -11.34 -11.44
N LEU A 405 -6.87 -10.25 -10.98
CA LEU A 405 -6.46 -8.90 -11.33
C LEU A 405 -5.85 -8.24 -10.11
N ALA A 406 -4.53 -8.29 -10.05
CA ALA A 406 -3.71 -7.31 -9.37
C ALA A 406 -3.01 -6.49 -10.45
N ASN A 407 -3.15 -5.17 -10.36
CA ASN A 407 -2.49 -4.22 -11.24
C ASN A 407 -2.75 -4.50 -12.72
N ALA A 408 -4.02 -4.50 -13.12
CA ALA A 408 -4.34 -4.47 -14.54
C ALA A 408 -3.79 -3.15 -15.10
N ARG A 409 -2.73 -3.20 -15.92
CA ARG A 409 -2.23 -2.00 -16.62
C ARG A 409 -3.37 -1.39 -17.43
N PHE A 410 -3.94 -0.30 -16.92
CA PHE A 410 -4.91 0.51 -17.62
C PHE A 410 -4.21 1.29 -18.74
N THR A 411 -4.13 0.69 -19.92
CA THR A 411 -4.11 1.52 -21.12
C THR A 411 -5.51 2.10 -21.28
N ARG A 412 -5.75 3.31 -20.74
CA ARG A 412 -6.86 4.12 -21.23
C ARG A 412 -6.74 4.10 -22.75
N ARG A 413 -7.78 3.66 -23.47
CA ARG A 413 -7.99 4.10 -24.86
C ARG A 413 -8.15 5.62 -24.82
N ARG A 414 -7.04 6.37 -24.73
CA ARG A 414 -7.00 7.69 -25.34
C ARG A 414 -7.30 7.43 -26.81
N ARG A 415 -8.35 8.09 -27.32
CA ARG A 415 -8.49 8.34 -28.75
C ARG A 415 -7.23 9.09 -29.19
N PHE A 416 -6.16 8.37 -29.52
CA PHE A 416 -5.03 8.92 -30.26
C PHE A 416 -5.43 8.89 -31.74
N ALA A 417 -6.24 9.87 -32.13
CA ALA A 417 -6.13 10.40 -33.47
C ALA A 417 -4.89 11.30 -33.47
N SER A 418 -3.88 10.89 -34.25
CA SER A 418 -2.83 11.73 -34.85
C SER A 418 -2.17 12.81 -33.97
N ALA A 419 -1.01 12.48 -33.39
CA ALA A 419 0.18 13.34 -33.39
C ALA A 419 1.25 12.72 -32.50
N LEU A 420 2.24 12.07 -33.12
CA LEU A 420 3.66 12.05 -32.72
C LEU A 420 4.37 11.02 -33.61
N THR A 421 4.59 11.44 -34.84
CA THR A 421 5.75 11.02 -35.61
C THR A 421 7.01 11.64 -34.98
N ARG A 422 8.09 10.84 -34.99
CA ARG A 422 9.51 11.16 -34.81
C ARG A 422 10.13 10.97 -33.42
N SER A 423 11.21 10.19 -33.47
CA SER A 423 12.21 9.81 -32.46
C SER A 423 11.72 8.69 -31.52
N GLY A 424 12.27 7.47 -31.52
CA GLY A 424 13.40 6.90 -32.24
C GLY A 424 14.32 6.20 -31.26
N GLN A 425 13.98 4.98 -30.83
CA GLN A 425 14.89 3.88 -30.48
C GLN A 425 14.09 2.70 -29.90
N TYR A 426 13.70 1.77 -30.79
CA TYR A 426 13.30 0.42 -30.39
C TYR A 426 14.55 -0.46 -30.40
N ALA A 427 14.98 -0.93 -29.22
CA ALA A 427 15.89 -2.08 -29.15
C ALA A 427 15.08 -3.33 -29.53
N ARG A 428 15.21 -3.75 -30.80
CA ARG A 428 14.77 -5.07 -31.27
C ARG A 428 15.75 -6.12 -30.75
N LEU A 429 15.34 -6.93 -29.78
CA LEU A 429 15.95 -8.25 -29.58
C LEU A 429 15.28 -9.21 -30.56
N LYS A 430 15.97 -9.46 -31.69
CA LYS A 430 15.72 -10.62 -32.55
C LYS A 430 16.31 -11.85 -31.84
N ALA A 431 15.50 -12.90 -31.69
CA ALA A 431 16.01 -14.25 -31.47
C ALA A 431 16.81 -14.69 -32.71
N GLY A 432 17.96 -15.30 -32.48
CA GLY A 432 18.97 -15.57 -33.50
C GLY A 432 18.68 -16.76 -34.42
N SER A 433 19.42 -16.74 -35.52
CA SER A 433 20.28 -17.83 -35.97
C SER A 433 21.67 -17.24 -36.20
#